data_AF-A0A7C4FT90-F1
#
_entry.id   AF-A0A7C4FT90-F1
#
_cell.length_a   1.000
_cell.length_b   1.000
_cell.length_c   1.000
_cell.angle_alpha   90.00
_cell.angle_beta   90.00
_cell.angle_gamma   90.00
#
_symmetry.space_group_name_H-M   'P 1'
#
loop_
_entity.id
_entity.type
_entity.pdbx_description
1 polymer ?
#
loop_
_entity_poly.entity_id
_entity_poly.type
_entity_poly.pdbx_seq_one_letter_code
_entity_poly.pdbx_strand_id
1 'polypeptide(L)'
;MKLRLPLILCFLCGLIMIVQFFVPHPPFTKLYDTMLEWGIIISIPALVIGLSSLLKLHYTRIIRKTPNMPYSIVVFVSMIVMAVVGLAFGTG
;
A
#
# COMPACT_ATOMS: atom_id res chain seq x y z
N MET A 1 4.81 -22.89 -1.21
CA MET A 1 3.40 -22.92 -0.77
C MET A 1 3.24 -22.53 0.72
N LYS A 2 3.81 -21.41 1.16
CA LYS A 2 3.72 -20.93 2.57
C LYS A 2 2.82 -19.69 2.76
N LEU A 3 2.30 -19.15 1.66
CA LEU A 3 1.49 -17.90 1.64
C LEU A 3 -0.01 -18.14 1.74
N ARG A 4 -0.51 -19.37 1.58
CA ARG A 4 -1.96 -19.64 1.57
C ARG A 4 -2.63 -19.30 2.90
N LEU A 5 -2.01 -19.67 4.02
CA LEU A 5 -2.55 -19.38 5.35
C LEU A 5 -2.59 -17.85 5.64
N PRO A 6 -1.50 -17.08 5.43
CA PRO A 6 -1.54 -15.62 5.51
C PRO A 6 -2.60 -14.98 4.61
N LEU A 7 -2.75 -15.45 3.37
CA LEU A 7 -3.72 -14.91 2.41
C LEU A 7 -5.16 -15.15 2.86
N ILE A 8 -5.47 -16.34 3.38
CA ILE A 8 -6.80 -16.65 3.91
C ILE A 8 -7.11 -15.77 5.11
N LEU A 9 -6.15 -15.58 6.04
CA LEU A 9 -6.36 -14.69 7.19
C LEU A 9 -6.59 -13.24 6.75
N CYS A 10 -5.81 -12.73 5.80
CA CYS A 10 -5.99 -11.39 5.26
C CYS A 10 -7.37 -11.22 4.61
N PHE A 11 -7.80 -12.21 3.83
CA PHE A 11 -9.12 -12.23 3.21
C PHE A 11 -10.25 -12.20 4.24
N LEU A 12 -10.17 -13.04 5.28
CA LEU A 12 -11.16 -13.08 6.36
C LEU A 12 -11.20 -11.76 7.14
N CYS A 13 -10.04 -11.18 7.47
CA CYS A 13 -9.98 -9.88 8.12
C CYS A 13 -10.65 -8.79 7.27
N GLY A 14 -10.36 -8.75 5.97
CA GLY A 14 -11.01 -7.81 5.05
C GLY A 14 -12.52 -8.01 4.96
N LEU A 15 -12.98 -9.26 4.92
CA LEU A 15 -14.41 -9.58 4.89
C LEU A 15 -15.12 -9.13 6.19
N ILE A 16 -14.49 -9.33 7.35
CA ILE A 16 -15.00 -8.86 8.64
C ILE A 16 -15.11 -7.33 8.66
N MET A 17 -14.12 -6.60 8.13
CA MET A 17 -14.16 -5.14 8.02
C MET A 17 -15.33 -4.64 7.17
N ILE A 18 -15.67 -5.36 6.09
CA ILE A 18 -16.82 -5.02 5.25
C ILE A 18 -18.12 -5.27 6.02
N VAL A 19 -18.27 -6.44 6.66
CA VAL A 19 -19.51 -6.80 7.36
C VAL A 19 -19.79 -5.85 8.53
N GLN A 20 -18.78 -5.56 9.36
CA GLN A 20 -18.97 -4.68 10.52
C GLN A 20 -19.38 -3.25 10.13
N PHE A 21 -18.99 -2.77 8.93
CA PHE A 21 -19.36 -1.44 8.45
C PHE A 21 -20.88 -1.27 8.34
N PHE A 22 -21.61 -2.35 8.01
CA PHE A 22 -23.07 -2.34 7.90
C PHE A 22 -23.81 -2.67 9.21
N VAL A 23 -23.10 -3.09 10.26
CA VAL A 23 -23.70 -3.54 11.53
C VAL A 23 -23.33 -2.57 12.67
N PRO A 24 -24.18 -1.58 12.99
CA PRO A 24 -23.92 -0.61 14.05
C PRO A 24 -24.27 -1.19 15.43
N HIS A 25 -23.45 -2.12 15.95
CA HIS A 25 -23.62 -2.66 17.31
C HIS A 25 -22.38 -2.45 18.20
N PRO A 26 -22.56 -2.25 19.52
CA PRO A 26 -21.53 -1.72 20.44
C PRO A 26 -20.24 -2.53 20.68
N PRO A 27 -20.05 -3.80 20.24
CA PRO A 27 -18.70 -4.38 20.17
C PRO A 27 -18.01 -4.14 18.82
N PHE A 28 -18.75 -3.97 17.72
CA PHE A 28 -18.22 -3.83 16.37
C PHE A 28 -17.65 -2.43 16.08
N THR A 29 -18.23 -1.39 16.71
CA THR A 29 -17.72 -0.02 16.58
C THR A 29 -16.31 0.13 17.17
N LYS A 30 -16.07 -0.40 18.38
CA LYS A 30 -14.74 -0.38 19.01
C LYS A 30 -13.68 -1.14 18.21
N LEU A 31 -14.08 -2.29 17.64
CA LEU A 31 -13.18 -3.08 16.80
C LEU A 31 -12.81 -2.32 15.53
N TYR A 32 -13.75 -1.64 14.88
CA TYR A 32 -13.48 -0.78 13.73
C TYR A 32 -12.51 0.35 14.04
N ASP A 33 -12.78 1.12 15.10
CA ASP A 33 -11.94 2.26 15.49
C ASP A 33 -10.50 1.81 15.80
N THR A 34 -10.37 0.69 16.53
CA THR A 34 -9.05 0.11 16.83
C THR A 34 -8.34 -0.30 15.54
N MET A 35 -9.03 -0.98 14.61
CA MET A 35 -8.42 -1.41 13.35
C MET A 35 -8.01 -0.23 12.46
N LEU A 36 -8.78 0.86 12.47
CA LEU A 36 -8.39 2.10 11.79
C LEU A 36 -7.14 2.73 12.40
N GLU A 37 -7.06 2.81 13.73
CA GLU A 37 -5.90 3.35 14.44
C GLU A 37 -4.62 2.55 14.12
N TRP A 38 -4.71 1.22 14.22
CA TRP A 38 -3.62 0.32 13.82
C TRP A 38 -3.29 0.45 12.32
N GLY A 39 -4.29 0.62 11.47
CA GLY A 39 -4.11 0.85 10.04
C GLY A 39 -3.28 2.10 9.74
N ILE A 40 -3.56 3.21 10.43
CA ILE A 40 -2.78 4.45 10.32
C ILE A 40 -1.35 4.22 10.79
N ILE A 41 -1.15 3.60 11.96
CA ILE A 41 0.18 3.33 12.52
C ILE A 41 1.04 2.50 11.56
N ILE A 42 0.47 1.46 10.94
CA ILE A 42 1.18 0.58 10.00
C ILE A 42 1.39 1.24 8.63
N SER A 43 0.49 2.14 8.21
CA SER A 43 0.53 2.77 6.87
C SER A 43 1.82 3.57 6.61
N ILE A 44 2.34 4.26 7.62
CA ILE A 44 3.54 5.10 7.53
C ILE A 44 4.78 4.27 7.16
N PRO A 45 5.18 3.23 7.95
CA PRO A 45 6.30 2.39 7.57
C PRO A 45 6.00 1.54 6.33
N ALA A 46 4.75 1.14 6.09
CA ALA A 46 4.38 0.40 4.89
C ALA A 46 4.66 1.22 3.61
N LEU A 47 4.40 2.53 3.61
CA LEU A 47 4.74 3.42 2.50
C LEU A 47 6.25 3.44 2.24
N VAL A 48 7.08 3.54 3.29
CA VAL A 48 8.55 3.54 3.15
C VAL A 48 9.05 2.22 2.53
N ILE A 49 8.52 1.08 3.01
CA ILE A 49 8.88 -0.24 2.48
C ILE A 49 8.41 -0.40 1.02
N GLY A 50 7.17 0.02 0.72
CA GLY A 50 6.61 -0.03 -0.62
C GLY A 50 7.42 0.80 -1.62
N LEU A 51 7.72 2.05 -1.25
CA LEU A 51 8.49 2.96 -2.10
C LEU A 51 9.93 2.47 -2.30
N SER A 52 10.61 2.04 -1.23
CA SER A 52 11.98 1.55 -1.33
C SER A 52 12.10 0.29 -2.18
N SER A 53 11.14 -0.64 -2.10
CA SER A 53 11.07 -1.82 -2.94
C SER A 53 10.93 -1.45 -4.43
N LEU A 54 10.01 -0.54 -4.74
CA LEU A 54 9.77 -0.06 -6.11
C LEU A 54 11.01 0.62 -6.69
N LEU A 55 11.60 1.55 -5.93
CA LEU A 55 12.83 2.25 -6.30
C LEU A 55 13.97 1.27 -6.58
N LYS A 56 14.21 0.32 -5.67
CA LYS A 56 15.29 -0.67 -5.81
C LYS A 56 15.11 -1.54 -7.06
N LEU A 57 13.88 -1.97 -7.35
CA LEU A 57 13.58 -2.79 -8.52
C LEU A 57 13.89 -2.04 -9.83
N HIS A 58 13.38 -0.82 -9.97
CA HIS A 58 13.55 -0.04 -11.20
C HIS A 58 14.96 0.52 -11.36
N TYR A 59 15.59 0.96 -10.27
CA TYR A 59 16.99 1.39 -10.27
C TYR A 59 17.93 0.27 -10.74
N THR A 60 17.73 -0.95 -10.24
CA THR A 60 18.53 -2.12 -10.65
C THR A 60 18.33 -2.45 -12.14
N ARG A 61 17.10 -2.30 -12.68
CA ARG A 61 16.82 -2.52 -14.11
C ARG A 61 17.52 -1.47 -14.99
N ILE A 62 17.57 -0.22 -14.55
CA ILE A 62 18.23 0.88 -15.26
C ILE A 62 19.75 0.64 -15.31
N ILE A 63 20.38 0.33 -14.18
CA ILE A 63 21.83 0.05 -14.13
C ILE A 63 22.21 -1.16 -14.98
N ARG A 64 21.43 -2.23 -14.91
CA ARG A 64 21.69 -3.46 -15.66
C ARG A 64 21.37 -3.34 -17.15
N LYS A 65 20.94 -2.16 -17.63
CA LYS A 65 20.56 -1.87 -19.03
C LYS A 65 19.69 -2.98 -19.64
N THR A 66 18.69 -3.44 -18.89
CA THR A 66 17.81 -4.51 -19.39
C THR A 66 17.02 -4.01 -20.61
N PRO A 67 16.64 -4.89 -21.55
CA PRO A 67 15.88 -4.49 -22.73
C PRO A 67 14.55 -3.78 -22.39
N ASN A 68 14.00 -4.00 -21.19
CA ASN A 68 12.77 -3.37 -20.70
C ASN A 68 13.02 -2.06 -19.91
N MET A 69 14.21 -1.47 -20.04
CA MET A 69 14.58 -0.21 -19.38
C MET A 69 13.66 0.98 -19.71
N PRO A 70 13.11 1.14 -20.94
CA PRO A 70 12.18 2.24 -21.25
C PRO A 70 10.96 2.25 -20.31
N TYR A 71 10.38 1.08 -20.05
CA TYR A 71 9.24 0.96 -19.12
C TYR A 71 9.63 1.33 -17.68
N SER A 72 10.87 1.08 -17.28
CA SER A 72 11.33 1.46 -15.94
C SER A 72 11.55 2.97 -15.81
N ILE A 73 11.97 3.65 -16.88
CA ILE A 73 12.03 5.12 -16.90
C ILE A 73 10.63 5.71 -16.74
N VAL A 74 9.65 5.21 -17.50
CA VAL A 74 8.26 5.71 -17.45
C VAL A 74 7.70 5.61 -16.03
N VAL A 75 7.92 4.47 -15.34
CA VAL A 75 7.48 4.29 -13.94
C VAL A 75 8.16 5.27 -13.00
N PHE A 76 9.47 5.49 -13.16
CA PHE A 76 10.21 6.40 -12.29
C PHE A 76 9.77 7.86 -12.48
N VAL A 77 9.57 8.27 -13.74
CA VAL A 77 9.08 9.60 -14.09
C VAL A 77 7.65 9.80 -13.58
N SER A 78 6.74 8.85 -13.83
CA SER A 78 5.35 8.97 -13.39
C SER A 78 5.24 9.01 -11.86
N MET A 79 6.07 8.25 -11.15
CA MET A 79 6.15 8.29 -9.69
C MET A 79 6.58 9.67 -9.18
N ILE A 80 7.59 10.30 -9.78
CA ILE A 80 8.03 11.66 -9.43
C ILE A 80 6.93 12.68 -9.74
N VAL A 81 6.34 12.60 -10.93
CA VAL A 81 5.25 13.51 -11.34
C VAL A 81 4.09 13.43 -10.35
N MET A 82 3.64 12.23 -10.01
CA MET A 82 2.55 12.04 -9.05
C MET A 82 2.92 12.53 -7.65
N ALA A 83 4.16 12.32 -7.20
CA ALA A 83 4.62 12.86 -5.92
C ALA A 83 4.62 14.39 -5.91
N VAL A 84 5.12 15.03 -6.97
CA VAL A 84 5.12 16.50 -7.09
C VAL A 84 3.70 17.05 -7.16
N VAL A 85 2.82 16.44 -7.97
CA VAL A 85 1.42 16.86 -8.07
C VAL A 85 0.72 16.71 -6.71
N GLY A 86 0.91 15.58 -6.03
CA GLY A 86 0.34 15.36 -4.71
C GLY A 86 0.84 16.34 -3.66
N LEU A 87 2.12 16.71 -3.68
CA LEU A 87 2.69 17.69 -2.73
C LEU A 87 2.32 19.14 -3.04
N ALA A 88 2.18 19.50 -4.33
CA ALA A 88 1.92 20.87 -4.75
C ALA A 88 0.42 21.21 -4.79
N PHE A 89 -0.42 20.25 -5.15
CA PHE A 89 -1.87 20.42 -5.31
C PHE A 89 -2.68 19.62 -4.28
N GLY A 90 -2.03 18.86 -3.40
CA GLY A 90 -2.70 18.15 -2.33
C GLY A 90 -3.32 19.14 -1.35
N THR A 91 -4.64 19.19 -1.30
CA THR A 91 -5.39 19.86 -0.25
C THR A 91 -5.40 18.94 0.97
N GLY A 92 -4.48 19.18 1.91
CA GLY A 92 -4.52 18.62 3.25
C GLY A 92 -5.55 19.31 4.13
#